data_AF-A0A3M1ZE70-F1
#
_entry.id   AF-A0A3M1ZE70-F1
#
_cell.length_a   1.000
_cell.length_b   1.000
_cell.length_c   1.000
_cell.angle_alpha   90.00
_cell.angle_beta   90.00
_cell.angle_gamma   90.00
#
_symmetry.space_group_name_H-M   'P 1'
#
loop_
_entity.id
_entity.type
_entity.pdbx_description
1 polymer ?
#
loop_
_entity_poly.entity_id
_entity_poly.type
_entity_poly.pdbx_seq_one_letter_code
_entity_poly.pdbx_strand_id
1 'polypeptide(L)' 'QILRVPLPFADKRDLDLYRSRDELTLRVGPYRRNIVLPYALWDMEIADARFENAMLNIRFVKTEFEA' A
#
# COMPACT_ATOMS: atom_id res chain seq x y z
N GLN A 1 5.75 -7.36 -7.14
CA GLN A 1 4.51 -6.79 -7.72
C GLN A 1 4.36 -5.34 -7.29
N ILE A 2 3.72 -4.47 -8.08
CA ILE A 2 3.47 -3.07 -7.70
C ILE A 2 1.96 -2.82 -7.69
N LEU A 3 1.44 -2.34 -6.56
CA LEU A 3 0.10 -1.79 -6.45
C LEU A 3 0.19 -0.27 -6.57
N ARG A 4 -0.60 0.32 -7.47
CA ARG A 4 -0.64 1.77 -7.67
C ARG A 4 -1.98 2.32 -7.20
N VAL A 5 -1.94 3.31 -6.33
CA VAL A 5 -3.14 3.95 -5.76
C VAL A 5 -3.11 5.45 -6.08
N PRO A 6 -4.07 5.96 -6.88
CA PRO A 6 -4.13 7.39 -7.17
C PRO A 6 -4.60 8.18 -5.95
N LEU A 7 -3.87 9.25 -5.64
CA LEU A 7 -4.15 10.18 -4.54
C LEU A 7 -3.91 11.63 -5.02
N PRO A 8 -4.79 12.15 -5.91
CA PRO A 8 -4.62 13.48 -6.53
C PRO A 8 -4.60 14.66 -5.56
N PHE A 9 -5.01 14.48 -4.30
CA PHE A 9 -5.15 15.54 -3.31
C PHE A 9 -4.39 15.26 -2.01
N ALA A 10 -3.53 14.24 -1.98
CA ALA A 10 -2.78 13.90 -0.78
C ALA A 10 -1.49 14.73 -0.66
N ASP A 11 -1.31 15.38 0.49
CA ASP A 11 0.01 15.77 0.95
C ASP A 11 0.69 14.53 1.56
N LYS A 12 1.95 14.29 1.21
CA LYS A 12 2.71 13.13 1.68
C LYS A 12 2.83 13.09 3.20
N ARG A 13 2.79 14.25 3.87
CA ARG A 13 3.00 14.39 5.32
C ARG A 13 1.86 13.80 6.15
N ASP A 14 0.68 13.62 5.57
CA ASP A 14 -0.52 13.17 6.27
C ASP A 14 -0.94 11.74 5.86
N LEU A 15 -0.02 10.98 5.25
CA LEU A 15 -0.30 9.65 4.72
C LEU A 15 0.10 8.56 5.72
N ASP A 16 -0.90 7.84 6.23
CA ASP A 16 -0.70 6.61 6.99
C ASP A 16 -1.16 5.39 6.18
N LEU A 17 -0.36 4.33 6.23
CA LEU A 17 -0.67 3.05 5.60
C LEU A 17 -0.62 1.94 6.64
N TYR A 18 -1.74 1.23 6.78
CA TYR A 18 -1.84 0.04 7.61
C TYR A 18 -2.14 -1.17 6.74
N ARG A 19 -1.45 -2.28 7.00
CA ARG A 19 -1.60 -3.54 6.27
C ARG A 19 -2.25 -4.59 7.17
N SER A 20 -3.30 -5.20 6.65
CA SER A 20 -3.77 -6.53 7.05
C SER A 20 -3.37 -7.54 5.97
N ARG A 21 -3.63 -8.83 6.18
CA ARG A 21 -3.28 -9.87 5.20
C ARG A 21 -3.96 -9.63 3.85
N ASP A 22 -5.26 -9.37 3.88
CA ASP A 22 -6.13 -9.30 2.70
C ASP A 22 -6.59 -7.88 2.35
N GLU A 23 -6.16 -6.87 3.10
CA GLU A 23 -6.50 -5.47 2.85
C GLU A 23 -5.36 -4.50 3.21
N LEU A 24 -5.41 -3.31 2.59
CA LEU A 24 -4.68 -2.12 3.00
C LEU A 24 -5.65 -1.04 3.44
N THR A 25 -5.44 -0.48 4.61
CA THR A 25 -6.09 0.76 5.04
C THR A 25 -5.16 1.93 4.74
N LEU A 26 -5.60 2.83 3.87
CA LEU A 26 -4.94 4.09 3.58
C LEU A 26 -5.68 5.24 4.28
N ARG A 27 -4.94 6.09 4.99
CA ARG A 27 -5.43 7.33 5.57
C ARG A 27 -4.66 8.51 5.00
N VAL A 28 -5.38 9.58 4.65
CA VAL A 28 -4.85 10.88 4.22
C VAL A 28 -5.65 11.97 4.92
N GLY A 29 -5.16 12.48 6.04
CA GLY A 29 -5.93 13.38 6.91
C GLY A 29 -7.29 12.76 7.31
N PRO A 30 -8.44 13.41 7.00
CA PRO A 30 -9.76 12.88 7.32
C PRO A 30 -10.24 11.78 6.35
N TYR A 31 -9.57 11.61 5.21
CA TYR A 31 -9.94 10.61 4.20
C TYR A 31 -9.40 9.24 4.59
N ARG A 32 -10.27 8.22 4.58
CA ARG A 32 -9.90 6.82 4.82
C ARG A 32 -10.45 5.95 3.70
N ARG A 33 -9.59 5.09 3.15
CA ARG A 33 -9.95 4.10 2.13
C ARG A 33 -9.39 2.73 2.50
N ASN A 34 -10.24 1.72 2.50
CA ASN A 34 -9.81 0.33 2.53
C ASN A 34 -9.69 -0.20 1.10
N ILE A 35 -8.60 -0.91 0.82
CA ILE A 35 -8.29 -1.50 -0.48
C ILE A 35 -8.14 -3.00 -0.25
N VAL A 36 -9.07 -3.77 -0.79
CA VAL A 36 -8.96 -5.24 -0.78
C VAL A 36 -7.80 -5.64 -1.68
N LEU A 37 -6.94 -6.51 -1.15
CA LEU A 37 -5.81 -7.06 -1.86
C LEU A 37 -6.22 -8.29 -2.66
N PRO A 38 -5.77 -8.42 -3.91
CA PRO A 38 -5.83 -9.68 -4.63
C PRO A 38 -5.10 -10.79 -3.87
N TYR A 39 -5.61 -12.02 -3.96
CA TYR A 39 -5.04 -13.20 -3.29
C TYR A 39 -3.53 -13.37 -3.53
N ALA A 40 -3.06 -13.02 -4.74
CA ALA A 40 -1.64 -13.09 -5.09
C ALA A 40 -0.72 -12.17 -4.26
N LEU A 41 -1.27 -11.20 -3.51
CA LEU A 41 -0.52 -10.26 -2.67
C LEU A 41 -0.68 -10.53 -1.17
N TRP A 42 -1.48 -11.53 -0.76
CA TRP A 42 -1.78 -11.77 0.65
C TRP A 42 -0.54 -12.17 1.45
N ASP A 43 0.25 -13.09 0.91
CA ASP A 43 1.43 -13.65 1.57
C ASP A 43 2.74 -13.01 1.07
N MET A 44 2.65 -11.77 0.57
CA MET A 44 3.79 -10.95 0.17
C MET A 44 4.08 -9.86 1.21
N GLU A 45 5.33 -9.43 1.34
CA GLU A 45 5.71 -8.30 2.19
C GLU A 45 5.77 -6.99 1.42
N ILE A 46 5.53 -5.86 2.10
CA ILE A 46 5.78 -4.53 1.53
C ILE A 46 7.27 -4.20 1.69
N ALA A 47 7.99 -4.15 0.56
CA ALA A 47 9.40 -3.76 0.55
C ALA A 47 9.63 -2.25 0.46
N ASP A 48 8.69 -1.52 -0.14
CA ASP A 48 8.81 -0.07 -0.33
C ASP A 48 7.43 0.54 -0.61
N ALA A 49 7.25 1.79 -0.22
CA ALA A 49 6.07 2.60 -0.54
C ALA A 49 6.50 4.02 -0.88
N ARG A 50 6.29 4.44 -2.12
CA ARG A 50 6.66 5.77 -2.61
C ARG A 50 5.46 6.54 -3.12
N PHE A 51 5.32 7.77 -2.64
CA PHE A 51 4.36 8.72 -3.18
C PHE A 51 5.07 9.68 -4.14
N GLU A 52 4.70 9.62 -5.42
CA GLU A 52 5.26 10.44 -6.49
C GLU A 52 4.18 10.68 -7.55
N ASN A 53 4.17 11.88 -8.16
CA ASN A 53 3.24 12.23 -9.24
C ASN A 53 1.76 11.92 -8.91
N ALA A 54 1.31 12.26 -7.69
CA ALA A 54 -0.03 11.98 -7.19
C ALA A 54 -0.41 10.48 -7.14
N MET A 55 0.58 9.58 -7.11
CA MET A 55 0.40 8.14 -7.05
C MET A 55 1.18 7.54 -5.88
N LEU A 56 0.52 6.73 -5.06
CA LEU A 56 1.19 5.87 -4.10
C LEU A 56 1.52 4.54 -4.78
N ASN A 57 2.81 4.27 -4.94
CA ASN A 57 3.34 3.03 -5.49
C ASN A 57 3.84 2.15 -4.35
N ILE A 58 3.17 1.00 -4.13
CA ILE A 58 3.51 0.05 -3.08
C ILE A 58 4.13 -1.18 -3.73
N ARG A 59 5.38 -1.47 -3.37
CA ARG A 59 6.15 -2.61 -3.89
C ARG A 59 6.06 -3.79 -2.96
N PHE A 60 5.50 -4.88 -3.50
CA PHE A 60 5.38 -6.17 -2.85
C PHE A 60 6.50 -7.11 -3.29
N VAL A 61 7.13 -7.79 -2.34
CA VAL A 61 8.11 -8.86 -2.54
C VAL A 61 7.61 -10.15 -1.90
N LYS A 62 8.01 -11.30 -2.45
CA LYS A 62 7.67 -12.57 -1.81
C LYS A 62 8.40 -12.65 -0.48
N THR A 63 7.73 -13.15 0.55
CA THR A 63 8.39 -13.57 1.77
C THR A 63 9.23 -14.79 1.42
N GLU A 64 10.54 -14.64 1.31
CA GLU A 64 11.43 -15.81 1.27
C GLU A 64 11.38 -16.42 2.67
N PHE A 65 10.71 -17.57 2.78
CA PHE A 65 10.89 -18.44 3.93
C PHE A 65 12.30 -19.04 3.80
N GLU A 66 13.25 -18.56 4.61
CA GLU A 66 14.43 -19.36 4.93
C GLU A 66 13.95 -20.57 5.73
N ALA A 67 14.16 -21.75 5.15
CA ALA A 67 13.86 -23.06 5.75
C ALA A 67 14.99 -23.53 6.67
#